data_AF-A0A356TQU2-F1
#
_entry.id   AF-A0A356TQU2-F1
#
_cell.length_a   1.000
_cell.length_b   1.000
_cell.length_c   1.000
_cell.angle_alpha   90.00
_cell.angle_beta   90.00
_cell.angle_gamma   90.00
#
_symmetry.space_group_name_H-M   'P 1'
#
loop_
_entity.id
_entity.type
_entity.pdbx_description
1 polymer ?
#
loop_
_entity_poly.entity_id
_entity_poly.type
_entity_poly.pdbx_seq_one_letter_code
_entity_poly.pdbx_strand_id
1 'polypeptide(L)' 'YAQANRILGDLIKVTPSSKVVGDLAQFMVQNDLAEKDVIEQADSLSFPSSVVEFLEGRLGQPPGGFPEPLRTQVLRGRE' A
#
# COMPACT_ATOMS: atom_id res chain seq x y z
N TYR A 1 9.96 -6.36 -0.97
CA TYR A 1 9.35 -6.07 -2.30
C TYR A 1 8.21 -7.02 -2.64
N ALA A 2 8.43 -8.34 -2.73
CA ALA A 2 7.35 -9.29 -3.05
C ALA A 2 6.17 -9.28 -2.05
N GLN A 3 6.46 -9.16 -0.74
CA GLN A 3 5.43 -8.98 0.31
C GLN A 3 4.59 -7.72 0.07
N ALA A 4 5.24 -6.56 -0.11
CA ALA A 4 4.56 -5.31 -0.45
C ALA A 4 3.65 -5.43 -1.69
N ASN A 5 4.08 -6.16 -2.72
CA ASN A 5 3.26 -6.40 -3.91
C ASN A 5 1.99 -7.21 -3.59
N ARG A 6 2.07 -8.21 -2.70
CA ARG A 6 0.90 -8.98 -2.27
C ARG A 6 -0.07 -8.13 -1.44
N ILE A 7 0.47 -7.32 -0.52
CA ILE A 7 -0.33 -6.37 0.29
C ILE A 7 -1.14 -5.44 -0.62
N LEU A 8 -0.54 -4.98 -1.72
CA LEU A 8 -1.17 -4.06 -2.67
C LEU A 8 -2.08 -4.77 -3.71
N GLY A 9 -2.30 -6.08 -3.62
CA GLY A 9 -3.20 -6.81 -4.51
C GLY A 9 -2.58 -7.25 -5.84
N ASP A 10 -1.28 -7.55 -5.85
CA ASP A 10 -0.51 -8.02 -7.01
C ASP A 10 -0.61 -7.10 -8.24
N LEU A 11 -0.10 -5.88 -8.08
CA LEU A 11 -0.14 -4.86 -9.12
C LEU A 11 0.70 -5.22 -10.36
N ILE A 12 0.25 -4.75 -11.52
CA ILE A 12 1.13 -4.60 -12.68
C ILE A 12 2.17 -3.53 -12.32
N LYS A 13 3.45 -3.93 -12.27
CA LYS A 13 4.55 -3.10 -11.77
C LYS A 13 5.31 -2.43 -12.92
N VAL A 14 4.87 -1.23 -13.28
CA VAL A 14 5.53 -0.34 -14.24
C VAL A 14 5.50 1.08 -13.68
N THR A 15 6.24 2.04 -14.23
CA THR A 15 6.14 3.43 -13.77
C THR A 15 4.68 3.93 -13.95
N PRO A 16 4.00 4.45 -12.90
CA PRO A 16 4.48 4.78 -11.55
C PRO A 16 4.18 3.73 -10.45
N SER A 17 3.42 2.67 -10.72
CA SER A 17 3.07 1.62 -9.73
C SER A 17 4.27 0.84 -9.18
N SER A 18 5.35 0.68 -9.96
CA SER A 18 6.60 0.05 -9.50
C SER A 18 7.26 0.82 -8.35
N LYS A 19 7.13 2.16 -8.35
CA LYS A 19 7.57 3.03 -7.25
C LYS A 19 6.71 2.82 -6.01
N VAL A 20 5.38 2.71 -6.15
CA VAL A 20 4.47 2.48 -5.03
C VAL A 20 4.84 1.21 -4.25
N VAL A 21 5.07 0.10 -4.97
CA VAL A 21 5.51 -1.16 -4.36
C VAL A 21 6.91 -1.04 -3.72
N GLY A 22 7.79 -0.27 -4.34
CA GLY A 22 9.14 0.00 -3.83
C GLY A 22 9.14 0.79 -2.52
N ASP A 23 8.40 1.90 -2.48
CA ASP A 23 8.28 2.76 -1.31
C ASP A 23 7.64 2.00 -0.13
N LEU A 24 6.60 1.19 -0.37
CA LEU A 24 6.01 0.33 0.66
C LEU A 24 7.03 -0.71 1.16
N ALA A 25 7.80 -1.32 0.26
CA ALA A 25 8.81 -2.30 0.65
C ALA A 25 9.92 -1.67 1.50
N GLN A 26 10.36 -0.45 1.18
CA GLN A 26 11.32 0.29 1.99
C GLN A 26 10.75 0.64 3.37
N PHE A 27 9.50 1.10 3.41
CA PHE A 27 8.79 1.39 4.65
C PHE A 27 8.70 0.17 5.57
N MET A 28 8.36 -1.00 5.02
CA MET A 28 8.30 -2.25 5.80
C MET A 28 9.64 -2.59 6.43
N VAL A 29 10.74 -2.49 5.67
CA VAL A 29 12.08 -2.81 6.18
C VAL A 29 12.55 -1.80 7.22
N GLN A 30 12.27 -0.50 7.03
CA GLN A 30 12.67 0.54 7.98
C GLN A 30 11.96 0.44 9.33
N ASN A 31 10.75 -0.12 9.35
CA ASN A 31 9.92 -0.24 10.56
C ASN A 31 9.87 -1.68 11.10
N ASP A 32 10.68 -2.60 10.56
CA ASP A 32 10.69 -4.03 10.94
C ASP A 32 9.27 -4.68 10.87
N LEU A 33 8.49 -4.31 9.86
CA LEU A 33 7.10 -4.76 9.70
C LEU A 33 7.02 -6.00 8.81
N ALA A 34 6.33 -7.05 9.29
CA ALA A 34 5.92 -8.15 8.44
C ALA A 34 4.63 -7.83 7.67
N GLU A 35 4.32 -8.64 6.66
CA GLU A 35 3.10 -8.53 5.85
C GLU A 35 1.82 -8.47 6.69
N LYS A 36 1.76 -9.26 7.77
CA LYS A 36 0.63 -9.30 8.70
C LYS A 36 0.49 -8.01 9.51
N ASP A 37 1.60 -7.46 10.01
CA ASP A 37 1.62 -6.25 10.83
C ASP A 37 1.10 -5.05 10.05
N VAL A 38 1.48 -4.93 8.77
CA VAL A 38 1.02 -3.86 7.89
C VAL A 38 -0.50 -3.87 7.73
N ILE A 39 -1.12 -5.05 7.64
CA ILE A 39 -2.56 -5.20 7.46
C ILE A 39 -3.31 -5.00 8.78
N GLU A 40 -2.78 -5.50 9.90
CA GLU A 40 -3.43 -5.40 11.22
C GLU A 40 -3.34 -4.00 11.83
N GLN A 41 -2.27 -3.26 11.52
CA GLN A 41 -1.99 -1.93 12.09
C GLN A 41 -2.20 -0.80 11.07
N ALA A 42 -2.88 -1.05 9.95
CA ALA A 42 -2.93 -0.11 8.83
C ALA A 42 -3.59 1.24 9.16
N ASP A 43 -4.43 1.30 10.20
CA ASP A 43 -5.05 2.55 10.68
C ASP A 43 -4.06 3.44 11.46
N SER A 44 -3.03 2.84 12.06
CA SER A 44 -2.05 3.52 12.90
C SER A 44 -0.75 3.88 12.17
N LEU A 45 -0.43 3.14 11.09
CA LEU A 45 0.81 3.29 10.35
C LEU A 45 0.79 4.52 9.43
N SER A 46 1.90 5.27 9.42
CA SER A 46 2.08 6.42 8.53
C SER A 46 2.68 5.98 7.19
N PHE A 47 1.81 5.57 6.26
CA PHE A 47 2.23 5.10 4.93
C PHE A 47 2.90 6.21 4.09
N PRO A 48 3.83 5.83 3.18
CA PRO A 48 4.39 6.73 2.19
C PRO A 48 3.30 7.38 1.32
N SER A 49 3.51 8.63 0.90
CA SER A 49 2.55 9.36 0.08
C SER A 49 2.17 8.62 -1.20
N SER A 50 3.12 8.00 -1.89
CA SER A 50 2.86 7.22 -3.11
C SER A 50 1.90 6.05 -2.90
N VAL A 51 1.92 5.40 -1.73
CA VAL A 51 1.00 4.33 -1.36
C VAL A 51 -0.39 4.89 -1.08
N VAL A 52 -0.47 6.01 -0.38
CA VAL A 52 -1.73 6.68 -0.08
C VAL A 52 -2.39 7.19 -1.36
N GLU A 53 -1.64 7.86 -2.24
CA GLU A 53 -2.12 8.33 -3.54
C GLU A 53 -2.64 7.20 -4.43
N PHE A 54 -1.98 6.03 -4.39
CA PHE A 54 -2.47 4.84 -5.06
C PHE A 54 -3.82 4.39 -4.48
N LEU A 55 -3.94 4.28 -3.16
CA LEU A 55 -5.17 3.84 -2.49
C LEU A 55 -6.32 4.86 -2.61
N GLU A 56 -6.02 6.15 -2.76
CA GLU A 56 -6.99 7.19 -3.13
C GLU A 56 -7.49 7.06 -4.58
N GLY A 57 -6.76 6.32 -5.42
CA GLY A 57 -7.08 6.12 -6.84
C GLY A 57 -6.48 7.16 -7.78
N ARG A 58 -5.50 7.96 -7.33
CA ARG A 58 -4.81 8.95 -8.20
C ARG A 58 -4.02 8.28 -9.34
N LEU A 59 -3.64 7.02 -9.18
CA LEU A 59 -2.98 6.21 -10.20
C LEU A 59 -3.95 5.36 -11.03
N GLY A 60 -5.26 5.57 -10.87
CA GLY A 60 -6.31 4.73 -11.45
C GLY A 60 -6.68 3.54 -10.57
N GLN A 61 -7.51 2.65 -11.12
CA GLN A 61 -8.04 1.51 -10.39
C GLN A 61 -7.35 0.21 -10.85
N PRO A 62 -6.78 -0.59 -9.93
CA PRO A 62 -6.19 -1.86 -10.29
C PRO A 62 -7.25 -2.87 -10.75
N PRO A 63 -6.90 -3.80 -11.66
CA PRO A 63 -7.78 -4.91 -12.02
C PRO A 63 -8.06 -5.76 -10.78
N GLY A 64 -9.33 -5.96 -10.43
CA GLY A 64 -9.73 -6.64 -9.18
C GLY A 64 -10.03 -5.70 -8.01
N GLY A 65 -9.86 -4.38 -8.19
CA GLY A 65 -10.15 -3.39 -7.16
C GLY A 65 -9.04 -3.27 -6.12
N PHE A 66 -9.24 -2.36 -5.17
CA PHE A 66 -8.25 -2.12 -4.12
C PHE A 66 -8.31 -3.19 -3.03
N PRO A 67 -7.17 -3.52 -2.39
CA PRO A 67 -7.15 -4.45 -1.28
C PRO A 67 -7.95 -3.88 -0.09
N GLU A 68 -9.04 -4.55 0.26
CA GLU A 68 -9.82 -4.31 1.48
C GLU A 68 -9.50 -5.40 2.51
N PRO A 69 -9.41 -5.08 3.81
CA PRO A 69 -9.75 -3.80 4.45
C PRO A 69 -8.63 -2.74 4.44
N LEU A 70 -7.48 -3.02 3.81
CA LEU A 70 -6.29 -2.16 3.84
C LEU A 70 -6.61 -0.73 3.38
N ARG A 71 -7.21 -0.54 2.20
CA ARG A 71 -7.53 0.80 1.68
C ARG A 71 -8.40 1.58 2.66
N THR A 72 -9.50 1.00 3.13
CA THR A 72 -10.38 1.66 4.09
C THR A 72 -9.65 2.05 5.37
N GLN A 73 -8.74 1.23 5.90
CA GLN A 73 -7.98 1.56 7.10
C GLN A 73 -6.95 2.67 6.88
N VAL A 74 -6.22 2.64 5.76
CA VAL A 74 -5.21 3.66 5.43
C VAL A 74 -5.83 5.04 5.17
N LEU A 75 -7.04 5.08 4.61
CA LEU A 75 -7.76 6.32 4.31
C LEU A 75 -8.60 6.82 5.50
N ARG A 76 -8.85 5.99 6.51
CA ARG A 76 -9.64 6.36 7.69
C ARG A 76 -8.85 7.38 8.51
N GLY A 77 -9.21 8.66 8.37
CA GLY A 77 -8.55 9.80 9.05
C GLY A 77 -7.88 10.80 8.10
N ARG A 78 -8.01 10.60 6.77
CA ARG A 78 -7.55 11.53 5.74
C ARG A 78 -8.76 11.98 4.92
N GLU A 79 -9.47 12.99 5.44
CA GLU A 79 -10.44 13.79 4.67
C GLU A 79 -9.72 14.84 3.81
#